data_AF-K1RF42-F1
#
_entry.id   AF-K1RF42-F1
#
_cell.length_a   1.000
_cell.length_b   1.000
_cell.length_c   1.000
_cell.angle_alpha   90.00
_cell.angle_beta   90.00
_cell.angle_gamma   90.00
#
_symmetry.space_group_name_H-M   'P 1'
#
loop_
_entity.id
_entity.type
_entity.pdbx_description
1 polymer ?
#
loop_
_entity_poly.entity_id
_entity_poly.type
_entity_poly.pdbx_seq_one_letter_code
_entity_poly.pdbx_strand_id
1 'polypeptide(L)' 'MTSRRNTIQKDLVRNTVYEMRRHVTANEVYEFIKEAYPSIGKGTVYRNLDILVEEGALKKG' A
#
# COMPACT_ATOMS: atom_id res chain seq x y z
N MET A 1 8.48 -18.47 -12.33
CA MET A 1 8.38 -17.42 -11.28
C MET A 1 8.40 -16.06 -11.97
N THR A 2 7.23 -15.48 -12.25
CA THR A 2 7.15 -14.12 -12.80
C THR A 2 7.49 -13.13 -11.70
N SER A 3 8.64 -12.44 -11.84
CA SER A 3 9.00 -11.34 -10.95
C SER A 3 7.96 -10.22 -11.12
N ARG A 4 7.21 -9.90 -10.05
CA ARG A 4 6.29 -8.76 -10.05
C ARG A 4 7.12 -7.48 -10.00
N ARG A 5 6.84 -6.53 -10.89
CA ARG A 5 7.58 -5.26 -10.95
C ARG A 5 7.41 -4.48 -9.65
N ASN A 6 8.51 -3.99 -9.08
CA ASN A 6 8.46 -2.95 -8.06
C ASN A 6 8.09 -1.63 -8.73
N THR A 7 6.93 -1.07 -8.37
CA THR A 7 6.46 0.21 -8.90
C THR A 7 6.54 1.27 -7.80
N ILE A 8 6.66 2.53 -8.21
CA ILE A 8 6.64 3.68 -7.28
C ILE A 8 5.38 3.66 -6.41
N GLN A 9 4.23 3.26 -6.96
CA GLN A 9 2.97 3.15 -6.21
C GLN A 9 3.02 2.03 -5.16
N LYS A 10 3.69 0.92 -5.44
CA LYS A 10 3.88 -0.16 -4.46
C LYS A 10 4.78 0.30 -3.31
N ASP A 11 5.88 0.98 -3.63
CA ASP A 11 6.80 1.52 -2.63
C ASP A 11 6.13 2.60 -1.77
N LEU A 12 5.34 3.49 -2.38
CA LEU A 12 4.55 4.50 -1.68
C LEU A 12 3.62 3.85 -0.65
N VAL A 13 2.82 2.86 -1.08
CA VAL A 13 1.90 2.14 -0.18
C VAL A 13 2.64 1.44 0.96
N ARG A 14 3.76 0.76 0.66
CA ARG A 14 4.57 0.09 1.69
C ARG A 14 5.10 1.07 2.73
N ASN A 15 5.68 2.18 2.27
CA ASN A 15 6.29 3.18 3.14
C ASN A 15 5.23 3.84 4.04
N THR A 16 4.05 4.18 3.49
CA THR A 16 2.95 4.73 4.30
C THR A 16 2.54 3.79 5.44
N VAL A 17 2.41 2.48 5.18
CA VAL A 17 2.07 1.52 6.25
C VAL A 17 3.14 1.49 7.35
N TYR A 18 4.43 1.55 6.98
CA TYR A 18 5.52 1.62 7.96
C TYR A 18 5.57 2.96 8.73
N GLU A 19 5.21 4.07 8.08
CA GLU A 19 5.15 5.39 8.70
C GLU A 19 4.03 5.50 9.74
N MET A 20 2.88 4.88 9.48
CA MET A 20 1.73 4.94 10.39
C MET A 20 1.98 4.18 11.71
N ARG A 21 2.96 3.25 11.76
CA ARG A 21 3.43 2.54 12.98
C ARG A 21 2.32 1.90 13.85
N ARG A 22 1.21 1.52 13.23
CA ARG A 22 0.06 0.88 13.89
C ARG A 22 -0.66 -0.06 12.91
N HIS A 23 -1.60 -0.84 13.43
CA HIS A 23 -2.57 -1.52 12.56
C HIS A 23 -3.42 -0.48 11.82
N VAL A 24 -3.51 -0.64 10.51
CA VAL A 24 -4.20 0.28 9.60
C VAL A 24 -5.13 -0.52 8.71
N THR A 25 -6.30 0.06 8.44
CA THR A 25 -7.22 -0.43 7.41
C THR A 25 -6.77 0.08 6.04
N ALA A 26 -7.18 -0.64 4.98
CA ALA A 26 -6.91 -0.20 3.62
C ALA A 26 -7.47 1.19 3.29
N ASN A 27 -8.60 1.56 3.92
CA ASN A 27 -9.19 2.88 3.73
C ASN A 27 -8.33 3.98 4.38
N GLU A 28 -7.83 3.76 5.61
CA GLU A 28 -6.94 4.74 6.27
C GLU A 28 -5.66 4.97 5.49
N VAL A 29 -5.05 3.91 4.94
CA VAL A 29 -3.87 4.05 4.07
C VAL A 29 -4.22 4.88 2.82
N TYR A 30 -5.38 4.64 2.21
CA TYR A 30 -5.82 5.41 1.05
C TYR A 30 -6.03 6.89 1.39
N GLU A 31 -6.78 7.21 2.44
CA GLU A 31 -7.03 8.60 2.82
C GLU A 31 -5.73 9.33 3.14
N PHE A 32 -4.80 8.68 3.87
CA PHE A 32 -3.50 9.26 4.17
C PHE A 32 -2.68 9.58 2.92
N ILE A 33 -2.59 8.64 1.96
CA ILE A 33 -1.85 8.89 0.71
C ILE A 33 -2.54 9.94 -0.14
N LYS A 34 -3.88 9.97 -0.16
CA LYS A 34 -4.69 10.90 -0.95
C LYS A 34 -4.43 12.36 -0.58
N GLU A 35 -4.14 12.65 0.69
CA GLU A 35 -3.79 13.99 1.16
C GLU A 35 -2.56 14.55 0.43
N ALA A 36 -1.51 13.74 0.27
CA ALA A 36 -0.27 14.14 -0.42
C ALA A 36 -0.29 13.86 -1.94
N TYR A 37 -1.06 12.86 -2.39
CA TYR A 37 -1.13 12.42 -3.79
C TYR A 37 -2.59 12.33 -4.26
N PRO A 38 -3.24 13.47 -4.58
CA PRO A 38 -4.67 13.51 -4.93
C PRO A 38 -5.05 12.71 -6.19
N SER A 39 -4.10 12.32 -7.04
CA SER A 39 -4.35 11.51 -8.23
C SER A 39 -4.39 10.00 -7.95
N ILE A 40 -4.04 9.55 -6.75
CA ILE A 40 -4.03 8.12 -6.45
C ILE A 40 -5.45 7.55 -6.43
N GLY A 41 -5.62 6.41 -7.10
CA GLY A 41 -6.88 5.68 -7.10
C GLY A 41 -6.99 4.74 -5.90
N LYS A 42 -8.17 4.65 -5.28
CA LYS A 42 -8.46 3.70 -4.20
C LYS A 42 -8.12 2.26 -4.56
N GLY A 43 -8.51 1.81 -5.76
CA GLY A 43 -8.17 0.48 -6.26
C GLY A 43 -6.66 0.23 -6.41
N THR A 44 -5.86 1.27 -6.66
CA THR A 44 -4.40 1.16 -6.70
C THR A 44 -3.81 0.87 -5.33
N VAL A 45 -4.28 1.58 -4.29
CA VAL A 45 -3.81 1.34 -2.91
C VAL A 45 -4.18 -0.08 -2.48
N TYR A 46 -5.43 -0.48 -2.69
CA TYR A 46 -5.94 -1.76 -2.22
C TYR A 46 -5.21 -2.94 -2.89
N ARG A 47 -5.04 -2.90 -4.22
CA ARG A 47 -4.29 -3.95 -4.93
C ARG A 47 -2.84 -4.03 -4.47
N ASN A 48 -2.17 -2.91 -4.20
CA ASN A 48 -0.80 -2.93 -3.71
C ASN A 48 -0.70 -3.48 -2.28
N LEU A 49 -1.68 -3.21 -1.41
CA LEU A 49 -1.75 -3.83 -0.08
C LEU A 49 -1.87 -5.36 -0.18
N ASP A 50 -2.76 -5.87 -1.04
CA ASP A 50 -2.88 -7.31 -1.26
C ASP A 50 -1.60 -7.92 -1.82
N ILE A 51 -0.97 -7.28 -2.81
CA ILE A 51 0.33 -7.71 -3.36
C ILE A 51 1.41 -7.76 -2.28
N LEU A 52 1.49 -6.74 -1.43
CA LEU A 52 2.49 -6.67 -0.36
C LEU A 52 2.26 -7.75 0.71
N VAL A 53 1.00 -8.14 0.96
CA VAL A 53 0.68 -9.27 1.83
C VAL A 53 1.06 -10.59 1.17
N GLU A 54 0.72 -10.79 -0.11
CA GLU A 54 1.10 -11.98 -0.87
C GLU A 54 2.63 -12.16 -0.95
N GLU A 55 3.38 -11.06 -1.04
CA GLU A 55 4.85 -11.04 -1.05
C GLU A 55 5.46 -11.18 0.36
N GLY A 56 4.65 -11.22 1.42
CA GLY A 56 5.09 -11.32 2.81
C GLY A 56 5.73 -10.04 3.37
N ALA A 57 5.67 -8.93 2.62
CA ALA A 57 6.18 -7.62 3.05
C ALA A 57 5.28 -6.97 4.12
N LEU A 58 3.98 -7.26 4.07
CA LEU A 58 2.99 -6.87 5.08
C LEU A 58 2.27 -8.11 5.61
N LYS A 59 1.70 -8.00 6.81
CA LYS A 59 0.85 -9.04 7.41
C LYS A 59 -0.59 -8.55 7.47
N LYS A 60 -1.54 -9.40 7.10
CA LYS A 60 -2.95 -9.18 7.47
C LYS A 60 -3.09 -9.41 8.97
N GLY A 61 -3.67 -8.43 9.65
CA GLY A 61 -4.04 -8.48 11.07
C GLY A 61 -5.54 -8.54 11.23
#